data_AF-A0A9W8EUE8-F1
#
_entry.id   AF-A0A9W8EUE8-F1
#
_cell.length_a   1.000
_cell.length_b   1.000
_cell.length_c   1.000
_cell.angle_alpha   90.00
_cell.angle_beta   90.00
_cell.angle_gamma   90.00
#
_symmetry.space_group_name_H-M   'P 1'
#
loop_
_entity.id
_entity.type
_entity.pdbx_description
1 polymer ?
#
loop_
_entity_poly.entity_id
_entity_poly.type
_entity_poly.pdbx_seq_one_letter_code
_entity_poly.pdbx_strand_id
1 'polypeptide(L)'
;MTELNGVDDIHGFFQFASDSDSDDGLFVAARDRKKVFDVTQIIYTPQIDQDAWFDRSNASVAEWAAEHNGLDEITYTVQRLYFKREYTRAVDLCKQMVKAYVARYENARVASIREIIDIGARSAIHVEDLESTRYFYEWYGQCGGMNPGYNSFRAHVLAKLSRWEEALEQHIMYLEQRHQDAEVWENIGLALVSLSQTHEVDTKLHGPLLRLAVGSYCRAFSIIHGCKNWKQTDAAVRRKRIQTTRLWQNSVCAAQYLSIPVDSSNKNAEDEPTWQKLQAEVTGGQSWLPDMLNMCSTSLHKSLVWIASQLTDNPSEGNDADEEEKNVAEL
;
A
#
# COMPACT_ATOMS: atom_id res chain seq x y z
N MET A 1 -8.90 21.03 11.80
CA MET A 1 -9.77 20.78 10.63
C MET A 1 -8.86 20.77 9.42
N THR A 2 -8.34 19.59 9.09
CA THR A 2 -7.37 19.39 8.01
C THR A 2 -8.05 18.42 7.06
N GLU A 3 -8.42 18.87 5.87
CA GLU A 3 -8.96 18.02 4.81
C GLU A 3 -7.88 16.99 4.45
N LEU A 4 -8.11 15.73 4.80
CA LEU A 4 -7.31 14.61 4.34
C LEU A 4 -7.65 14.39 2.87
N ASN A 5 -6.75 14.88 2.00
CA ASN A 5 -6.79 14.61 0.57
C ASN A 5 -6.91 13.10 0.33
N GLY A 6 -7.95 12.73 -0.43
CA GLY A 6 -8.23 11.36 -0.81
C GLY A 6 -6.98 10.69 -1.39
N VAL A 7 -6.59 9.58 -0.77
CA VAL A 7 -5.62 8.65 -1.31
C VAL A 7 -6.24 8.09 -2.59
N ASP A 8 -5.71 8.48 -3.75
CA ASP A 8 -5.96 7.76 -5.00
C ASP A 8 -5.28 6.39 -4.87
N ASP A 9 -6.00 5.42 -4.28
CA ASP A 9 -5.63 4.02 -4.22
C ASP A 9 -5.61 3.46 -5.66
N ILE A 10 -4.43 3.49 -6.29
CA ILE A 10 -4.23 2.83 -7.59
C ILE A 10 -3.91 1.37 -7.29
N HIS A 11 -4.96 0.56 -7.32
CA HIS A 11 -4.95 -0.89 -7.16
C HIS A 11 -3.90 -1.60 -8.03
N GLY A 12 -2.92 -2.24 -7.38
CA GLY A 12 -2.23 -3.41 -7.91
C GLY A 12 -3.03 -4.68 -7.63
N PHE A 13 -4.24 -4.79 -8.19
CA PHE A 13 -5.19 -5.88 -7.91
C PHE A 13 -5.51 -6.76 -9.13
N PHE A 14 -4.52 -6.99 -9.99
CA PHE A 14 -4.54 -8.10 -10.93
C PHE A 14 -3.21 -8.82 -10.84
N GLN A 15 -3.23 -10.01 -10.26
CA GLN A 15 -2.20 -11.02 -10.45
C GLN A 15 -2.66 -11.80 -11.69
N PHE A 16 -2.01 -11.59 -12.84
CA PHE A 16 -2.22 -12.50 -13.95
C PHE A 16 -1.46 -13.79 -13.60
N ALA A 17 -2.09 -14.94 -13.86
CA ALA A 17 -1.41 -16.21 -13.69
C ALA A 17 -0.18 -16.21 -14.62
N SER A 18 1.00 -16.39 -14.04
CA SER A 18 2.24 -16.58 -14.76
C SER A 18 2.20 -17.96 -15.43
N ASP A 19 1.76 -18.01 -16.68
CA ASP A 19 1.95 -19.20 -17.50
C ASP A 19 3.43 -19.32 -17.82
N SER A 20 4.00 -20.46 -17.44
CA SER A 20 5.40 -20.83 -17.64
C SER A 20 5.76 -20.87 -19.12
N ASP A 21 6.75 -20.08 -19.51
CA ASP A 21 7.42 -20.21 -20.80
C ASP A 21 8.20 -21.53 -20.87
N SER A 22 7.57 -22.54 -21.45
CA SER A 22 8.28 -23.59 -22.19
C SER A 22 8.17 -23.27 -23.67
N ASP A 23 9.16 -22.55 -24.18
CA ASP A 23 9.35 -22.34 -25.61
C ASP A 23 9.92 -23.61 -26.22
N ASP A 24 9.12 -24.34 -27.01
CA ASP A 24 9.61 -25.19 -28.10
C ASP A 24 8.45 -25.55 -29.06
N GLY A 25 8.20 -24.65 -30.01
CA GLY A 25 8.07 -25.05 -31.42
C GLY A 25 6.78 -25.70 -31.94
N LEU A 26 5.61 -25.60 -31.29
CA LEU A 26 4.41 -26.31 -31.77
C LEU A 26 3.24 -25.48 -32.35
N PHE A 27 3.36 -24.15 -32.46
CA PHE A 27 2.30 -23.32 -33.08
C PHE A 27 2.84 -22.30 -34.08
N VAL A 28 3.14 -22.74 -35.30
CA VAL A 28 3.05 -21.87 -36.48
C VAL A 28 1.59 -21.81 -36.91
N ALA A 29 0.73 -21.23 -36.08
CA ALA A 29 -0.61 -20.87 -36.51
C ALA A 29 -0.51 -19.56 -37.32
N ALA A 30 -0.99 -19.59 -38.56
CA ALA A 30 -1.14 -18.40 -39.38
C ALA A 30 -1.82 -17.30 -38.55
N ARG A 31 -1.19 -16.14 -38.42
CA ARG A 31 -1.77 -14.96 -37.77
C ARG A 31 -2.95 -14.49 -38.59
N ASP A 32 -4.11 -15.12 -38.38
CA ASP A 32 -5.39 -14.52 -38.72
C ASP A 32 -5.48 -13.24 -37.88
N ARG A 33 -5.33 -12.11 -38.57
CA ARG A 33 -5.46 -10.79 -37.96
C ARG A 33 -6.86 -10.73 -37.35
N LYS A 34 -6.97 -10.90 -36.03
CA LYS A 34 -8.21 -10.69 -35.29
C LYS A 34 -8.75 -9.34 -35.75
N LYS A 35 -9.97 -9.33 -36.32
CA LYS A 35 -10.64 -8.10 -36.72
C LYS A 35 -10.68 -7.19 -35.49
N VAL A 36 -9.96 -6.08 -35.58
CA VAL A 36 -10.07 -5.01 -34.59
C VAL A 36 -11.44 -4.38 -34.84
N PHE A 37 -12.40 -4.73 -34.00
CA PHE A 37 -13.72 -4.09 -34.04
C PHE A 37 -13.57 -2.69 -33.47
N ASP A 38 -14.14 -1.71 -34.17
CA ASP A 38 -14.26 -0.36 -33.66
C ASP A 38 -15.15 -0.40 -32.42
N VAL A 39 -14.61 0.04 -31.27
CA VAL A 39 -15.31 0.01 -29.97
C VAL A 39 -16.62 0.79 -30.04
N THR A 40 -16.72 1.78 -30.93
CA THR A 40 -17.95 2.57 -31.14
C THR A 40 -19.09 1.76 -31.80
N GLN A 41 -18.78 0.59 -32.38
CA GLN A 41 -19.76 -0.31 -33.01
C GLN A 41 -20.27 -1.40 -32.06
N ILE A 42 -19.71 -1.51 -30.86
CA ILE A 42 -20.17 -2.46 -29.85
C ILE A 42 -21.39 -1.86 -29.15
N ILE A 43 -22.59 -2.19 -29.64
CA ILE A 43 -23.84 -1.87 -28.96
C ILE A 43 -24.04 -2.89 -27.84
N TYR A 44 -23.50 -2.59 -26.66
CA TYR A 44 -23.74 -3.40 -25.47
C TYR A 44 -25.18 -3.18 -25.00
N THR A 45 -25.99 -4.24 -25.04
CA THR A 45 -27.33 -4.25 -24.44
C THR A 45 -27.22 -5.05 -23.15
N PRO A 46 -27.31 -4.41 -21.97
CA PRO A 46 -27.19 -5.11 -20.69
C PRO A 46 -28.27 -6.19 -20.60
N GLN A 47 -27.86 -7.44 -20.41
CA GLN A 47 -28.81 -8.53 -20.20
C GLN A 47 -29.21 -8.48 -18.73
N ILE A 48 -30.45 -8.08 -18.44
CA ILE A 48 -30.95 -7.89 -17.07
C ILE A 48 -30.70 -9.14 -16.19
N ASP A 49 -30.75 -10.35 -16.76
CA ASP A 49 -30.50 -11.60 -16.02
C ASP A 49 -29.01 -11.85 -15.72
N GLN A 50 -28.09 -11.31 -16.53
CA GLN A 50 -26.63 -11.39 -16.33
C GLN A 50 -26.03 -10.14 -15.67
N ASP A 51 -26.79 -9.04 -15.62
CA ASP A 51 -26.41 -7.77 -15.03
C ASP A 51 -27.24 -7.43 -13.79
N ALA A 52 -27.96 -8.38 -13.17
CA ALA A 52 -28.69 -8.15 -11.91
C ALA A 52 -28.46 -9.22 -10.82
N TRP A 53 -27.60 -10.21 -11.05
CA TRP A 53 -27.24 -11.23 -10.04
C TRP A 53 -26.61 -10.63 -8.76
N PHE A 54 -26.12 -9.40 -8.82
CA PHE A 54 -25.53 -8.68 -7.69
C PHE A 54 -26.56 -8.00 -6.76
N ASP A 55 -27.83 -7.88 -7.15
CA ASP A 55 -28.86 -7.22 -6.34
C ASP A 55 -29.81 -8.25 -5.73
N ARG A 56 -29.28 -9.07 -4.82
CA ARG A 56 -30.03 -10.05 -4.05
C ARG A 56 -30.57 -9.47 -2.74
N SER A 57 -31.17 -8.28 -2.81
CA SER A 57 -31.72 -7.58 -1.65
C SER A 57 -32.72 -8.38 -0.80
N ASN A 58 -33.30 -9.45 -1.35
CA ASN A 58 -34.31 -10.29 -0.67
C ASN A 58 -33.75 -11.57 -0.02
N ALA A 59 -32.52 -11.99 -0.32
CA ALA A 59 -31.93 -13.20 0.25
C ALA A 59 -31.00 -12.85 1.42
N SER A 60 -30.98 -13.67 2.48
CA SER A 60 -29.97 -13.48 3.52
C SER A 60 -28.58 -13.82 2.99
N VAL A 61 -27.53 -13.13 3.46
CA VAL A 61 -26.15 -13.40 3.03
C VAL A 61 -25.73 -14.85 3.32
N ALA A 62 -26.29 -15.46 4.36
CA ALA A 62 -26.05 -16.87 4.69
C ALA A 62 -26.65 -17.83 3.65
N GLU A 63 -27.87 -17.58 3.19
CA GLU A 63 -28.50 -18.35 2.11
C GLU A 63 -27.77 -18.13 0.79
N TRP A 64 -27.41 -16.88 0.48
CA TRP A 64 -26.66 -16.55 -0.72
C TRP A 64 -25.31 -17.27 -0.75
N ALA A 65 -24.53 -17.21 0.34
CA ALA A 65 -23.26 -17.92 0.46
C ALA A 65 -23.42 -19.45 0.46
N ALA A 66 -24.62 -19.98 0.70
CA ALA A 66 -24.92 -21.42 0.64
C ALA A 66 -25.05 -21.95 -0.79
N GLU A 67 -25.33 -21.08 -1.75
CA GLU A 67 -25.45 -21.44 -3.16
C GLU A 67 -24.13 -21.85 -3.80
N HIS A 68 -24.21 -22.57 -4.92
CA HIS A 68 -23.04 -23.13 -5.61
C HIS A 68 -21.98 -22.06 -5.95
N ASN A 69 -22.41 -20.89 -6.44
CA ASN A 69 -21.55 -19.77 -6.81
C ASN A 69 -21.65 -18.58 -5.83
N GLY A 70 -22.29 -18.78 -4.68
CA GLY A 70 -22.63 -17.69 -3.77
C GLY A 70 -21.43 -16.87 -3.28
N LEU A 71 -20.31 -17.54 -2.98
CA LEU A 71 -19.09 -16.89 -2.50
C LEU A 71 -18.48 -15.96 -3.56
N ASP A 72 -18.38 -16.43 -4.80
CA ASP A 72 -17.83 -15.66 -5.91
C ASP A 72 -18.74 -14.45 -6.22
N GLU A 73 -20.05 -14.68 -6.25
CA GLU A 73 -21.03 -13.61 -6.47
C GLU A 73 -20.97 -12.52 -5.39
N ILE A 74 -20.85 -12.91 -4.11
CA ILE A 74 -20.69 -11.94 -3.02
C ILE A 74 -19.37 -11.18 -3.18
N THR A 75 -18.28 -11.87 -3.51
CA THR A 75 -16.95 -11.26 -3.70
C THR A 75 -16.99 -10.18 -4.77
N TYR A 76 -17.51 -10.50 -5.95
CA TYR A 76 -17.67 -9.52 -7.02
C TYR A 76 -18.62 -8.37 -6.66
N THR A 77 -19.69 -8.65 -5.91
CA THR A 77 -20.62 -7.61 -5.45
C THR A 77 -19.92 -6.63 -4.52
N VAL A 78 -19.13 -7.13 -3.57
CA VAL A 78 -18.32 -6.33 -2.66
C VAL A 78 -17.29 -5.49 -3.42
N GLN A 79 -16.57 -6.09 -4.37
CA GLN A 79 -15.63 -5.35 -5.25
C GLN A 79 -16.34 -4.22 -5.99
N ARG A 80 -17.52 -4.48 -6.57
CA ARG A 80 -18.29 -3.47 -7.28
C ARG A 80 -18.75 -2.34 -6.38
N LEU A 81 -19.25 -2.64 -5.18
CA LEU A 81 -19.62 -1.63 -4.19
C LEU A 81 -18.42 -0.75 -3.84
N TYR A 82 -17.25 -1.37 -3.64
CA TYR A 82 -16.01 -0.66 -3.37
C TYR A 82 -15.61 0.27 -4.54
N PHE A 83 -15.61 -0.22 -5.78
CA PHE A 83 -15.27 0.60 -6.96
C PHE A 83 -16.27 1.73 -7.22
N LYS A 84 -17.54 1.53 -6.88
CA LYS A 84 -18.57 2.57 -6.92
C LYS A 84 -18.50 3.55 -5.74
N ARG A 85 -17.56 3.36 -4.81
CA ARG A 85 -17.42 4.14 -3.57
C ARG A 85 -18.63 4.03 -2.63
N GLU A 86 -19.40 2.96 -2.74
CA GLU A 86 -20.49 2.61 -1.83
C GLU A 86 -19.95 1.91 -0.58
N TYR A 87 -18.98 2.54 0.08
CA TYR A 87 -18.15 1.91 1.12
C TYR A 87 -18.95 1.40 2.32
N THR A 88 -19.97 2.13 2.78
CA THR A 88 -20.83 1.69 3.91
C THR A 88 -21.51 0.36 3.59
N ARG A 89 -22.08 0.23 2.38
CA ARG A 89 -22.73 -1.02 1.94
C ARG A 89 -21.72 -2.15 1.79
N ALA A 90 -20.51 -1.85 1.28
CA ALA A 90 -19.44 -2.82 1.18
C ALA A 90 -19.04 -3.35 2.57
N VAL A 91 -18.84 -2.47 3.57
CA VAL A 91 -18.54 -2.85 4.96
C VAL A 91 -19.62 -3.78 5.53
N ASP A 92 -20.89 -3.40 5.40
CA ASP A 92 -22.00 -4.18 5.94
C ASP A 92 -22.09 -5.57 5.31
N LEU A 93 -21.93 -5.66 3.99
CA LEU A 93 -21.94 -6.93 3.27
C LEU A 93 -20.75 -7.80 3.66
N CYS A 94 -19.54 -7.23 3.75
CA CYS A 94 -18.35 -7.94 4.22
C CYS A 94 -18.53 -8.50 5.64
N LYS A 95 -19.07 -7.70 6.57
CA LYS A 95 -19.33 -8.15 7.95
C LYS A 95 -20.33 -9.31 7.99
N GLN A 96 -21.43 -9.20 7.24
CA GLN A 96 -22.43 -10.26 7.15
C GLN A 96 -21.82 -11.54 6.58
N MET A 97 -20.98 -11.40 5.56
CA MET A 97 -20.30 -12.52 4.91
C MET A 97 -19.32 -13.22 5.85
N VAL A 98 -18.48 -12.48 6.58
CA VAL A 98 -17.58 -13.06 7.60
C VAL A 98 -18.38 -13.83 8.66
N LYS A 99 -19.47 -13.24 9.17
CA LYS A 99 -20.35 -13.91 10.16
C LYS A 99 -20.96 -15.19 9.60
N ALA A 100 -21.50 -15.15 8.38
CA ALA A 100 -22.11 -16.31 7.72
C ALA A 100 -21.07 -17.43 7.47
N TYR A 101 -19.86 -17.05 7.05
CA TYR A 101 -18.78 -17.99 6.80
C TYR A 101 -18.35 -18.73 8.07
N VAL A 102 -18.10 -17.98 9.16
CA VAL A 102 -17.68 -18.53 10.45
C VAL A 102 -18.76 -19.42 11.06
N ALA A 103 -20.03 -19.03 10.95
CA ALA A 103 -21.16 -19.83 11.43
C ALA A 103 -21.28 -21.17 10.68
N ARG A 104 -20.91 -21.21 9.40
CA ARG A 104 -21.01 -22.41 8.56
C ARG A 104 -19.81 -23.35 8.74
N TYR A 105 -18.64 -22.79 8.98
CA TYR A 105 -17.40 -23.56 9.00
C TYR A 105 -16.64 -23.37 10.31
N GLU A 106 -16.95 -24.22 11.29
CA GLU A 106 -16.40 -24.21 12.65
C GLU A 106 -14.85 -24.29 12.69
N ASN A 107 -14.21 -24.75 11.61
CA ASN A 107 -12.75 -24.84 11.46
C ASN A 107 -12.23 -24.38 10.08
N ALA A 108 -13.00 -23.61 9.30
CA ALA A 108 -12.49 -23.18 8.00
C ALA A 108 -11.33 -22.21 8.14
N ARG A 109 -10.34 -22.40 7.27
CA ARG A 109 -9.31 -21.39 7.03
C ARG A 109 -10.00 -20.18 6.40
N VAL A 110 -10.02 -19.07 7.13
CA VAL A 110 -10.56 -17.77 6.70
C VAL A 110 -9.82 -17.23 5.45
N ALA A 111 -8.72 -17.86 5.06
CA ALA A 111 -7.96 -17.57 3.85
C ALA A 111 -8.81 -17.51 2.56
N SER A 112 -9.89 -18.30 2.47
CA SER A 112 -10.81 -18.31 1.33
C SER A 112 -11.62 -17.03 1.15
N ILE A 113 -11.86 -16.28 2.24
CA ILE A 113 -12.60 -15.02 2.24
C ILE A 113 -11.69 -13.82 2.53
N ARG A 114 -10.36 -14.00 2.40
CA ARG A 114 -9.36 -12.97 2.69
C ARG A 114 -9.63 -11.68 1.92
N GLU A 115 -9.95 -11.81 0.64
CA GLU A 115 -10.23 -10.66 -0.22
C GLU A 115 -11.43 -9.85 0.25
N ILE A 116 -12.49 -10.52 0.73
CA ILE A 116 -13.68 -9.86 1.29
C ILE A 116 -13.31 -9.08 2.55
N ILE A 117 -12.44 -9.64 3.40
CA ILE A 117 -11.93 -8.97 4.60
C ILE A 117 -11.07 -7.75 4.22
N ASP A 118 -10.20 -7.90 3.21
CA ASP A 118 -9.36 -6.81 2.69
C ASP A 118 -10.19 -5.64 2.18
N ILE A 119 -11.18 -5.92 1.33
CA ILE A 119 -12.08 -4.89 0.80
C ILE A 119 -12.91 -4.27 1.93
N GLY A 120 -13.37 -5.09 2.89
CA GLY A 120 -14.11 -4.63 4.06
C GLY A 120 -13.30 -3.63 4.90
N ALA A 121 -12.03 -3.95 5.19
CA ALA A 121 -11.14 -3.07 5.93
C ALA A 121 -10.84 -1.77 5.17
N ARG A 122 -10.55 -1.83 3.87
CA ARG A 122 -10.33 -0.62 3.05
C ARG A 122 -11.56 0.26 3.01
N SER A 123 -12.74 -0.36 2.82
CA SER A 123 -14.02 0.36 2.86
C SER A 123 -14.24 1.02 4.21
N ALA A 124 -13.96 0.32 5.31
CA ALA A 124 -14.07 0.84 6.67
C ALA A 124 -13.15 2.04 6.92
N ILE A 125 -11.93 2.00 6.40
CA ILE A 125 -10.98 3.13 6.45
C ILE A 125 -11.53 4.34 5.68
N HIS A 126 -12.13 4.14 4.50
CA HIS A 126 -12.70 5.25 3.72
C HIS A 126 -13.89 5.92 4.39
N VAL A 127 -14.67 5.19 5.20
CA VAL A 127 -15.79 5.76 5.99
C VAL A 127 -15.39 6.17 7.40
N GLU A 128 -14.09 6.11 7.73
CA GLU A 128 -13.54 6.42 9.06
C GLU A 128 -14.16 5.59 10.21
N ASP A 129 -14.63 4.39 9.91
CA ASP A 129 -15.18 3.46 10.90
C ASP A 129 -14.06 2.60 11.50
N LEU A 130 -13.52 3.07 12.62
CA LEU A 130 -12.43 2.40 13.35
C LEU A 130 -12.86 1.06 13.97
N GLU A 131 -14.14 0.90 14.32
CA GLU A 131 -14.66 -0.35 14.88
C GLU A 131 -14.67 -1.43 13.81
N SER A 132 -15.20 -1.12 12.63
CA SER A 132 -15.13 -2.01 11.46
C SER A 132 -13.70 -2.30 11.03
N THR A 133 -12.85 -1.28 11.03
CA THR A 133 -11.43 -1.45 10.68
C THR A 133 -10.74 -2.45 11.61
N ARG A 134 -10.95 -2.32 12.92
CA ARG A 134 -10.44 -3.27 13.92
C ARG A 134 -11.03 -4.67 13.74
N TYR A 135 -12.35 -4.76 13.52
CA TYR A 135 -13.03 -6.02 13.28
C TYR A 135 -12.39 -6.79 12.12
N PHE A 136 -12.20 -6.14 10.97
CA PHE A 136 -11.57 -6.80 9.83
C PHE A 136 -10.08 -7.10 10.06
N TYR A 137 -9.35 -6.24 10.76
CA TYR A 137 -7.95 -6.49 11.11
C TYR A 137 -7.77 -7.79 11.92
N GLU A 138 -8.63 -8.01 12.93
CA GLU A 138 -8.60 -9.21 13.76
C GLU A 138 -8.87 -10.48 12.94
N TRP A 139 -9.87 -10.43 12.05
CA TRP A 139 -10.16 -11.54 11.12
C TRP A 139 -9.04 -11.77 10.12
N TYR A 140 -8.39 -10.70 9.67
CA TYR A 140 -7.28 -10.80 8.74
C TYR A 140 -6.07 -11.52 9.35
N GLY A 141 -5.80 -11.30 10.64
CA GLY A 141 -4.78 -12.04 11.39
C GLY A 141 -4.99 -13.56 11.38
N GLN A 142 -6.25 -14.01 11.33
CA GLN A 142 -6.60 -15.43 11.29
C GLN A 142 -6.46 -16.07 9.90
N CYS A 143 -6.32 -15.27 8.84
CA CYS A 143 -6.21 -15.77 7.47
C CYS A 143 -4.85 -16.44 7.17
N GLY A 144 -3.81 -16.17 7.97
CA GLY A 144 -2.45 -16.67 7.78
C GLY A 144 -1.77 -16.21 6.47
N GLY A 145 -0.49 -16.54 6.29
CA GLY A 145 0.28 -16.25 5.06
C GLY A 145 1.29 -15.10 5.20
N MET A 146 2.39 -15.17 4.45
CA MET A 146 3.53 -14.23 4.46
C MET A 146 3.75 -13.53 3.12
N ASN A 147 2.70 -13.37 2.31
CA ASN A 147 2.84 -12.67 1.03
C ASN A 147 3.21 -11.21 1.28
N PRO A 148 4.11 -10.59 0.49
CA PRO A 148 4.52 -9.21 0.76
C PRO A 148 3.31 -8.26 0.74
N GLY A 149 2.38 -8.41 -0.20
CA GLY A 149 1.14 -7.60 -0.24
C GLY A 149 0.33 -7.59 1.08
N TYR A 150 0.40 -8.67 1.86
CA TYR A 150 -0.22 -8.78 3.19
C TYR A 150 0.37 -7.78 4.18
N ASN A 151 1.69 -7.66 4.19
CA ASN A 151 2.41 -6.77 5.11
C ASN A 151 2.10 -5.31 4.81
N SER A 152 2.06 -4.91 3.53
CA SER A 152 1.72 -3.53 3.14
C SER A 152 0.30 -3.14 3.56
N PHE A 153 -0.69 -4.02 3.31
CA PHE A 153 -2.06 -3.78 3.74
C PHE A 153 -2.17 -3.68 5.28
N ARG A 154 -1.56 -4.62 6.02
CA ARG A 154 -1.59 -4.58 7.49
C ARG A 154 -0.96 -3.34 8.05
N ALA A 155 0.16 -2.91 7.48
CA ALA A 155 0.83 -1.68 7.90
C ALA A 155 -0.10 -0.47 7.76
N HIS A 156 -0.83 -0.36 6.63
CA HIS A 156 -1.81 0.70 6.42
C HIS A 156 -2.94 0.65 7.47
N VAL A 157 -3.51 -0.54 7.71
CA VAL A 157 -4.58 -0.70 8.71
C VAL A 157 -4.10 -0.34 10.11
N LEU A 158 -2.91 -0.79 10.50
CA LEU A 158 -2.30 -0.48 11.79
C LEU A 158 -2.03 1.01 11.98
N ALA A 159 -1.53 1.68 10.94
CA ALA A 159 -1.37 3.13 10.91
C ALA A 159 -2.70 3.85 11.16
N LYS A 160 -3.80 3.42 10.52
CA LYS A 160 -5.14 3.99 10.76
C LYS A 160 -5.66 3.74 12.17
N LEU A 161 -5.25 2.63 12.79
CA LEU A 161 -5.54 2.33 14.20
C LEU A 161 -4.56 3.00 15.17
N SER A 162 -3.68 3.89 14.71
CA SER A 162 -2.64 4.57 15.50
C SER A 162 -1.62 3.62 16.18
N ARG A 163 -1.45 2.41 15.63
CA ARG A 163 -0.48 1.39 16.12
C ARG A 163 0.81 1.49 15.31
N TRP A 164 1.51 2.60 15.47
CA TRP A 164 2.62 2.99 14.59
C TRP A 164 3.84 2.07 14.68
N GLU A 165 4.21 1.57 15.87
CA GLU A 165 5.34 0.65 16.02
C GLU A 165 5.13 -0.64 15.20
N GLU A 166 3.95 -1.23 15.31
CA GLU A 166 3.59 -2.44 14.56
C GLU A 166 3.45 -2.15 13.05
N ALA A 167 2.97 -0.97 12.68
CA ALA A 167 2.91 -0.56 11.28
C ALA A 167 4.32 -0.49 10.66
N LEU A 168 5.31 0.05 11.40
CA LEU A 168 6.71 0.06 10.97
C LEU A 168 7.25 -1.36 10.79
N GLU A 169 7.00 -2.27 11.74
CA GLU A 169 7.41 -3.67 11.60
C GLU A 169 6.84 -4.31 10.33
N GLN A 170 5.56 -4.09 10.03
CA GLN A 170 4.94 -4.61 8.80
C GLN A 170 5.51 -3.96 7.53
N HIS A 171 5.78 -2.65 7.53
CA HIS A 171 6.45 -2.01 6.39
C HIS A 171 7.87 -2.56 6.16
N ILE A 172 8.60 -2.86 7.22
CA ILE A 172 9.93 -3.47 7.13
C ILE A 172 9.84 -4.88 6.54
N MET A 173 8.95 -5.73 7.08
CA MET A 173 8.72 -7.07 6.53
C MET A 173 8.29 -7.05 5.05
N TYR A 174 7.61 -5.99 4.60
CA TYR A 174 7.32 -5.77 3.19
C TYR A 174 8.59 -5.46 2.40
N LEU A 175 9.38 -4.49 2.86
CA LEU A 175 10.59 -4.03 2.18
C LEU A 175 11.72 -5.05 2.19
N GLU A 176 11.75 -5.99 3.15
CA GLU A 176 12.65 -7.15 3.12
C GLU A 176 12.43 -8.05 1.90
N GLN A 177 11.26 -7.99 1.27
CA GLN A 177 10.93 -8.74 0.06
C GLN A 177 10.85 -7.84 -1.19
N ARG A 178 10.58 -6.54 -1.01
CA ARG A 178 10.47 -5.55 -2.09
C ARG A 178 11.21 -4.27 -1.73
N HIS A 179 12.53 -4.30 -1.88
CA HIS A 179 13.43 -3.27 -1.37
C HIS A 179 13.22 -1.85 -1.96
N GLN A 180 12.65 -1.75 -3.16
CA GLN A 180 12.54 -0.50 -3.93
C GLN A 180 11.09 0.03 -4.06
N ASP A 181 10.28 -0.13 -3.01
CA ASP A 181 8.93 0.45 -3.00
C ASP A 181 8.93 1.84 -2.36
N ALA A 182 8.89 2.88 -3.20
CA ALA A 182 8.89 4.27 -2.77
C ALA A 182 7.68 4.65 -1.91
N GLU A 183 6.52 4.06 -2.16
CA GLU A 183 5.30 4.36 -1.40
C GLU A 183 5.42 3.82 0.03
N VAL A 184 6.04 2.66 0.20
CA VAL A 184 6.29 2.11 1.53
C VAL A 184 7.32 2.94 2.31
N TRP A 185 8.37 3.43 1.66
CA TRP A 185 9.30 4.37 2.28
C TRP A 185 8.63 5.68 2.69
N GLU A 186 7.71 6.20 1.88
CA GLU A 186 6.88 7.36 2.27
C GLU A 186 6.02 7.06 3.51
N ASN A 187 5.36 5.90 3.54
CA ASN A 187 4.53 5.49 4.66
C ASN A 187 5.33 5.28 5.95
N ILE A 188 6.56 4.77 5.86
CA ILE A 188 7.50 4.73 6.99
C ILE A 188 7.76 6.14 7.52
N GLY A 189 8.04 7.11 6.63
CA GLY A 189 8.23 8.50 7.04
C GLY A 189 7.01 9.08 7.76
N LEU A 190 5.80 8.83 7.24
CA LEU A 190 4.55 9.27 7.86
C LEU A 190 4.31 8.61 9.23
N ALA A 191 4.60 7.31 9.35
CA ALA A 191 4.50 6.58 10.60
C ALA A 191 5.48 7.11 11.64
N LEU A 192 6.72 7.44 11.26
CA LEU A 192 7.72 8.03 12.15
C LEU A 192 7.34 9.44 12.62
N VAL A 193 6.82 10.29 11.73
CA VAL A 193 6.27 11.61 12.11
C VAL A 193 5.13 11.43 13.10
N SER A 194 4.19 10.53 12.81
CA SER A 194 3.04 10.28 13.68
C SER A 194 3.46 9.74 15.05
N LEU A 195 4.39 8.79 15.08
CA LEU A 195 4.97 8.24 16.29
C LEU A 195 5.69 9.30 17.13
N SER A 196 6.38 10.25 16.49
CA SER A 196 7.05 11.37 17.18
C SER A 196 6.08 12.32 17.89
N GLN A 197 4.79 12.28 17.52
CA GLN A 197 3.73 13.15 18.05
C GLN A 197 2.86 12.43 19.09
N THR A 198 3.00 11.12 19.29
CA THR A 198 2.24 10.40 20.31
C THR A 198 2.80 10.67 21.70
N HIS A 199 1.93 10.63 22.70
CA HIS A 199 2.34 10.76 24.11
C HIS A 199 3.05 9.51 24.66
N GLU A 200 3.05 8.42 23.91
CA GLU A 200 3.63 7.13 24.31
C GLU A 200 5.17 7.11 24.18
N VAL A 201 5.72 8.02 23.38
CA VAL A 201 7.14 8.10 23.07
C VAL A 201 7.80 9.20 23.90
N ASP A 202 9.02 8.95 24.39
CA ASP A 202 9.81 9.97 25.09
C ASP A 202 10.01 11.19 24.19
N THR A 203 9.71 12.38 24.69
CA THR A 203 9.98 13.68 24.06
C THR A 203 11.38 13.81 23.46
N LYS A 204 12.39 13.15 24.04
CA LYS A 204 13.77 13.15 23.54
C LYS A 204 13.94 12.38 22.21
N LEU A 205 13.05 11.44 21.92
CA LEU A 205 13.03 10.69 20.65
C LEU A 205 12.38 11.48 19.51
N HIS A 206 11.71 12.60 19.79
CA HIS A 206 11.03 13.40 18.78
C HIS A 206 11.95 13.82 17.62
N GLY A 207 13.10 14.45 17.93
CA GLY A 207 14.07 14.87 16.92
C GLY A 207 14.65 13.71 16.10
N PRO A 208 15.20 12.66 16.74
CA PRO A 208 15.69 11.47 16.05
C PRO A 208 14.68 10.79 15.12
N LEU A 209 13.42 10.62 15.55
CA LEU A 209 12.36 10.04 14.72
C LEU A 209 12.06 10.89 13.48
N LEU A 210 12.00 12.21 13.64
CA LEU A 210 11.82 13.13 12.52
C LEU A 210 13.00 13.10 11.53
N ARG A 211 14.24 12.91 12.01
CA ARG A 211 15.41 12.74 11.13
C ARG A 211 15.29 11.47 10.29
N LEU A 212 14.89 10.36 10.91
CA LEU A 212 14.62 9.10 10.18
C LEU A 212 13.46 9.25 9.20
N ALA A 213 12.44 10.03 9.54
CA ALA A 213 11.32 10.32 8.64
C ALA A 213 11.79 11.08 7.40
N VAL A 214 12.57 12.17 7.57
CA VAL A 214 13.17 12.90 6.46
C VAL A 214 14.03 11.98 5.60
N GLY A 215 14.86 11.14 6.22
CA GLY A 215 15.66 10.15 5.49
C GLY A 215 14.82 9.18 4.66
N SER A 216 13.69 8.73 5.20
CA SER A 216 12.76 7.84 4.50
C SER A 216 12.10 8.53 3.31
N TYR A 217 11.73 9.82 3.42
CA TYR A 217 11.25 10.59 2.28
C TYR A 217 12.32 10.81 1.20
N CYS A 218 13.57 11.09 1.59
CA CYS A 218 14.69 11.17 0.65
C CYS A 218 14.90 9.83 -0.07
N ARG A 219 14.82 8.71 0.64
CA ARG A 219 14.91 7.37 0.03
C ARG A 219 13.79 7.11 -0.97
N ALA A 220 12.55 7.44 -0.62
CA ALA A 220 11.41 7.35 -1.52
C ALA A 220 11.60 8.21 -2.78
N PHE A 221 12.08 9.45 -2.61
CA PHE A 221 12.39 10.34 -3.72
C PHE A 221 13.47 9.75 -4.65
N SER A 222 14.57 9.25 -4.08
CA SER A 222 15.65 8.62 -4.85
C SER A 222 15.17 7.41 -5.66
N ILE A 223 14.26 6.59 -5.12
CA ILE A 223 13.65 5.47 -5.85
C ILE A 223 12.82 5.97 -7.03
N ILE A 224 11.94 6.96 -6.80
CA ILE A 224 11.08 7.52 -7.87
C ILE A 224 11.92 8.19 -8.95
N HIS A 225 12.96 8.95 -8.56
CA HIS A 225 13.80 9.66 -9.50
C HIS A 225 14.76 8.71 -10.25
N GLY A 226 15.27 7.68 -9.57
CA GLY A 226 16.16 6.68 -10.15
C GLY A 226 15.49 5.68 -11.10
N CYS A 227 14.17 5.54 -11.04
CA CYS A 227 13.43 4.67 -11.95
C CYS A 227 13.57 5.16 -13.41
N LYS A 228 14.26 4.37 -14.25
CA LYS A 228 14.49 4.70 -15.67
C LYS A 228 13.28 4.37 -16.55
N ASN A 229 12.38 3.52 -16.05
CA ASN A 229 11.28 2.90 -16.81
C ASN A 229 9.93 3.63 -16.66
N TRP A 230 9.92 4.88 -16.19
CA TRP A 230 8.71 5.70 -16.24
C TRP A 230 8.25 5.83 -17.70
N LYS A 231 7.14 5.16 -18.02
CA LYS A 231 6.49 5.32 -19.32
C LYS A 231 6.23 6.81 -19.54
N GLN A 232 6.52 7.31 -20.74
CA GLN A 232 6.24 8.71 -21.10
C GLN A 232 4.75 8.96 -21.40
N THR A 233 3.86 8.14 -20.84
CA THR A 233 2.42 8.35 -20.95
C THR A 233 1.99 9.44 -19.99
N ASP A 234 1.02 10.26 -20.38
CA ASP A 234 0.51 11.36 -19.55
C ASP A 234 0.08 10.90 -18.15
N ALA A 235 -0.51 9.71 -18.06
CA ALA A 235 -0.93 9.12 -16.78
C ALA A 235 0.27 8.82 -15.86
N ALA A 236 1.36 8.28 -16.39
CA ALA A 236 2.56 7.96 -15.62
C ALA A 236 3.30 9.23 -15.18
N VAL A 237 3.43 10.21 -16.07
CA VAL A 237 4.00 11.54 -15.74
C VAL A 237 3.17 12.23 -14.65
N ARG A 238 1.84 12.21 -14.79
CA ARG A 238 0.93 12.76 -13.77
C ARG A 238 1.10 12.06 -12.42
N ARG A 239 1.17 10.72 -12.40
CA ARG A 239 1.38 9.93 -11.17
C ARG A 239 2.71 10.29 -10.50
N LYS A 240 3.81 10.31 -11.26
CA LYS A 240 5.14 10.70 -10.76
C LYS A 240 5.11 12.09 -10.12
N ARG A 241 4.47 13.06 -10.79
CA ARG A 241 4.36 14.44 -10.29
C ARG A 241 3.56 14.51 -8.99
N ILE A 242 2.45 13.78 -8.88
CA ILE A 242 1.64 13.73 -7.65
C ILE A 242 2.46 13.16 -6.50
N GLN A 243 3.14 12.02 -6.72
CA GLN A 243 3.95 11.36 -5.69
C GLN A 243 5.12 12.23 -5.23
N THR A 244 5.90 12.80 -6.16
CA THR A 244 7.02 13.71 -5.83
C THR A 244 6.54 14.96 -5.08
N THR A 245 5.41 15.56 -5.49
CA THR A 245 4.84 16.72 -4.80
C THR A 245 4.42 16.37 -3.36
N ARG A 246 3.78 15.22 -3.16
CA ARG A 246 3.37 14.73 -1.83
C ARG A 246 4.59 14.48 -0.94
N LEU A 247 5.59 13.79 -1.47
CA LEU A 247 6.86 13.54 -0.77
C LEU A 247 7.55 14.83 -0.35
N TRP A 248 7.60 15.82 -1.25
CA TRP A 248 8.15 17.14 -0.95
C TRP A 248 7.41 17.84 0.19
N GLN A 249 6.08 17.83 0.17
CA GLN A 249 5.28 18.45 1.24
C GLN A 249 5.55 17.76 2.59
N ASN A 250 5.59 16.43 2.59
CA ASN A 250 5.86 15.64 3.79
C ASN A 250 7.29 15.88 4.33
N SER A 251 8.29 15.95 3.44
CA SER A 251 9.68 16.18 3.83
C SER A 251 9.92 17.59 4.36
N VAL A 252 9.36 18.62 3.72
CA VAL A 252 9.42 20.02 4.18
C VAL A 252 8.75 20.15 5.54
N CYS A 253 7.57 19.55 5.74
CA CYS A 253 6.87 19.58 7.02
C CYS A 253 7.72 18.97 8.14
N ALA A 254 8.29 17.77 7.93
CA ALA A 254 9.19 17.13 8.89
C ALA A 254 10.47 17.95 9.16
N ALA A 255 11.06 18.54 8.11
CA ALA A 255 12.26 19.37 8.22
C ALA A 255 12.00 20.67 9.01
N GLN A 256 10.82 21.26 8.89
CA GLN A 256 10.43 22.45 9.67
C GLN A 256 10.38 22.16 11.17
N TYR A 257 9.89 20.98 11.59
CA TYR A 257 9.93 20.58 13.00
C TYR A 257 11.38 20.44 13.53
N LEU A 258 12.33 20.10 12.66
CA LEU A 258 13.75 20.02 12.98
C LEU A 258 14.49 21.38 12.89
N SER A 259 13.79 22.46 12.54
CA SER A 259 14.39 23.77 12.24
C SER A 259 15.47 23.72 11.15
N ILE A 260 15.37 22.76 10.22
CA ILE A 260 16.25 22.69 9.06
C ILE A 260 15.83 23.78 8.07
N PRO A 261 16.74 24.65 7.60
CA PRO A 261 16.38 25.72 6.67
C PRO A 261 16.07 25.14 5.29
N VAL A 262 14.78 25.02 4.99
CA VAL A 262 14.27 24.62 3.68
C VAL A 262 13.50 25.79 3.07
N ASP A 263 13.79 26.11 1.80
CA ASP A 263 13.05 27.14 1.08
C ASP A 263 11.64 26.65 0.74
N SER A 264 10.71 26.88 1.67
CA SER A 264 9.29 26.56 1.50
C SER A 264 8.62 27.31 0.34
N SER A 265 9.24 28.35 -0.22
CA SER A 265 8.73 29.06 -1.39
C SER A 265 9.04 28.33 -2.70
N ASN A 266 10.02 27.42 -2.67
CA ASN A 266 10.32 26.55 -3.80
C ASN A 266 9.23 25.48 -3.94
N LYS A 267 8.38 25.65 -4.96
CA LYS A 267 7.33 24.70 -5.32
C LYS A 267 7.83 23.58 -6.26
N ASN A 268 9.11 23.60 -6.63
CA ASN A 268 9.69 22.56 -7.45
C ASN A 268 10.06 21.34 -6.60
N ALA A 269 9.16 20.36 -6.58
CA ALA A 269 9.36 19.10 -5.85
C ALA A 269 10.54 18.26 -6.39
N GLU A 270 11.05 18.59 -7.57
CA GLU A 270 12.20 17.93 -8.22
C GLU A 270 13.52 18.70 -8.02
N ASP A 271 13.58 19.66 -7.09
CA ASP A 271 14.79 20.43 -6.81
C ASP A 271 15.86 19.59 -6.10
N GLU A 272 16.68 18.92 -6.90
CA GLU A 272 17.76 18.03 -6.47
C GLU A 272 18.71 18.63 -5.39
N PRO A 273 19.17 19.90 -5.47
CA PRO A 273 19.99 20.50 -4.44
C PRO A 273 19.33 20.54 -3.06
N THR A 274 18.00 20.66 -2.98
CA THR A 274 17.31 20.69 -1.69
C THR A 274 17.18 19.29 -1.10
N TRP A 275 16.92 18.28 -1.92
CA TRP A 275 16.96 16.88 -1.47
C TRP A 275 18.35 16.47 -1.00
N GLN A 276 19.41 16.92 -1.65
CA GLN A 276 20.79 16.69 -1.21
C GLN A 276 21.11 17.34 0.14
N LYS A 277 20.61 18.57 0.39
CA LYS A 277 20.73 19.22 1.70
C LYS A 277 20.00 18.44 2.78
N LEU A 278 18.76 18.01 2.53
CA LEU A 278 17.99 17.19 3.47
C LEU A 278 18.71 15.87 3.76
N GLN A 279 19.24 15.20 2.72
CA GLN A 279 20.00 13.96 2.88
C GLN A 279 21.27 14.19 3.72
N ALA A 280 22.01 15.27 3.49
CA ALA A 280 23.22 15.59 4.25
C ALA A 280 22.93 15.86 5.74
N GLU A 281 21.79 16.46 6.07
CA GLU A 281 21.36 16.66 7.47
C GLU A 281 20.98 15.35 8.18
N VAL A 282 20.53 14.34 7.43
CA VAL A 282 20.21 13.01 7.97
C VAL A 282 21.48 12.19 8.15
N THR A 283 22.41 12.21 7.20
CA THR A 283 23.63 11.38 7.21
C THR A 283 24.80 12.01 7.96
N GLY A 284 24.93 13.34 7.96
CA GLY A 284 26.10 14.07 8.46
C GLY A 284 26.25 14.15 9.98
N GLY A 285 25.32 13.60 10.77
CA GLY A 285 25.24 13.86 12.21
C GLY A 285 24.94 12.66 13.10
N GLN A 286 25.06 11.41 12.62
CA GLN A 286 24.57 10.17 13.25
C GLN A 286 25.07 9.84 14.68
N SER A 287 25.83 10.73 15.31
CA SER A 287 26.09 10.74 16.75
C SER A 287 24.84 10.56 17.62
N TRP A 288 23.65 10.95 17.14
CA TRP A 288 22.38 10.80 17.85
C TRP A 288 21.81 9.37 17.82
N LEU A 289 22.25 8.52 16.89
CA LEU A 289 21.64 7.21 16.65
C LEU A 289 21.83 6.24 17.82
N PRO A 290 23.05 6.06 18.39
CA PRO A 290 23.22 5.17 19.55
C PRO A 290 22.39 5.61 20.77
N ASP A 291 22.32 6.92 21.03
CA ASP A 291 21.56 7.46 22.15
C ASP A 291 20.05 7.23 21.95
N MET A 292 19.53 7.47 20.73
CA MET A 292 18.14 7.16 20.38
C MET A 292 17.83 5.67 20.60
N LEU A 293 18.70 4.78 20.11
CA LEU A 293 18.50 3.34 20.18
C LEU A 293 18.47 2.80 21.61
N ASN A 294 19.20 3.42 22.54
CA ASN A 294 19.19 3.05 23.95
C ASN A 294 17.90 3.49 24.68
N MET A 295 17.11 4.39 24.08
CA MET A 295 15.93 4.99 24.70
C MET A 295 14.59 4.39 24.24
N CYS A 296 14.58 3.64 23.14
CA CYS A 296 13.35 3.05 22.59
C CYS A 296 13.03 1.66 23.16
N SER A 297 11.75 1.27 23.06
CA SER A 297 11.27 -0.08 23.38
C SER A 297 11.99 -1.14 22.52
N THR A 298 12.01 -2.39 22.96
CA THR A 298 12.65 -3.49 22.21
C THR A 298 11.99 -3.77 20.86
N SER A 299 10.68 -3.54 20.72
CA SER A 299 9.94 -3.61 19.44
C SER A 299 10.43 -2.52 18.49
N LEU A 300 10.33 -1.25 18.92
CA LEU A 300 10.70 -0.10 18.12
C LEU A 300 12.19 -0.10 17.76
N HIS A 301 13.05 -0.50 18.69
CA HIS A 301 14.50 -0.56 18.50
C HIS A 301 14.89 -1.33 17.23
N LYS A 302 14.32 -2.52 17.00
CA LYS A 302 14.63 -3.33 15.82
C LYS A 302 14.27 -2.60 14.52
N SER A 303 13.08 -2.01 14.50
CA SER A 303 12.58 -1.27 13.34
C SER A 303 13.46 -0.04 13.04
N LEU A 304 13.84 0.72 14.06
CA LEU A 304 14.69 1.90 13.88
C LEU A 304 16.12 1.55 13.47
N VAL A 305 16.70 0.47 14.00
CA VAL A 305 18.02 -0.04 13.56
C VAL A 305 17.98 -0.40 12.08
N TRP A 306 16.96 -1.15 11.65
CA TRP A 306 16.81 -1.55 10.25
C TRP A 306 16.63 -0.34 9.34
N ILE A 307 15.75 0.61 9.70
CA ILE A 307 15.55 1.82 8.90
C ILE A 307 16.86 2.62 8.80
N ALA A 308 17.55 2.81 9.92
CA ALA A 308 18.81 3.56 9.93
C ALA A 308 19.89 2.89 9.06
N SER A 309 20.02 1.56 9.09
CA SER A 309 21.00 0.84 8.25
C SER A 309 20.71 1.00 6.76
N GLN A 310 19.44 0.89 6.36
CA GLN A 310 19.04 1.09 4.96
C GLN A 310 19.26 2.53 4.46
N LEU A 311 19.26 3.51 5.35
CA LEU A 311 19.53 4.92 5.01
C LEU A 311 21.02 5.25 4.96
N THR A 312 21.87 4.49 5.67
CA THR A 312 23.34 4.63 5.61
C THR A 312 23.96 3.88 4.45
N ASP A 313 23.37 2.76 4.06
CA ASP A 313 23.88 1.92 2.99
C ASP A 313 23.64 2.65 1.66
N ASN A 314 24.68 3.34 1.20
CA ASN A 314 24.67 4.07 -0.06
C ASN A 314 24.42 3.06 -1.19
N PRO A 315 23.30 3.13 -1.93
CA PRO A 315 23.02 2.19 -3.02
C PRO A 315 23.94 2.37 -4.23
N SER A 316 24.99 3.21 -4.12
CA SER A 316 25.88 3.56 -5.22
C SER A 316 26.90 2.48 -5.60
N GLU A 317 26.98 1.37 -4.86
CA GLU A 317 27.96 0.31 -5.15
C GLU A 317 27.34 -1.09 -4.99
N GLY A 318 26.92 -1.69 -6.11
CA GLY A 318 26.75 -3.14 -6.21
C GLY A 318 25.34 -3.67 -6.03
N ASN A 319 24.55 -3.63 -7.09
CA ASN A 319 24.03 -4.83 -7.76
C ASN A 319 23.14 -4.40 -8.92
N ASP A 320 23.27 -5.12 -10.03
CA ASP A 320 22.60 -4.87 -11.29
C ASP A 320 21.08 -4.71 -11.12
N ALA A 321 20.63 -3.46 -11.11
CA ALA A 321 19.22 -3.06 -11.14
C ALA A 321 18.49 -3.54 -12.43
N ASP A 322 19.20 -4.19 -13.34
CA ASP A 322 18.70 -4.63 -14.64
C ASP A 322 18.23 -6.10 -14.65
N GLU A 323 18.48 -6.91 -13.61
CA GLU A 323 18.03 -8.32 -13.60
C GLU A 323 16.70 -8.56 -12.86
N GLU A 324 16.38 -7.82 -11.79
CA GLU A 324 15.12 -8.06 -11.06
C GLU A 324 13.89 -7.37 -11.68
N GLU A 325 14.05 -6.28 -12.44
CA GLU A 325 12.91 -5.59 -13.07
C GLU A 325 12.36 -6.33 -14.29
N LYS A 326 13.14 -7.26 -14.89
CA LYS A 326 12.64 -8.16 -15.93
C LYS A 326 11.58 -9.14 -15.40
N ASN A 327 11.70 -9.57 -14.14
CA ASN A 327 10.75 -10.50 -13.54
C ASN A 327 9.41 -9.86 -13.11
N VAL A 328 9.29 -8.53 -13.14
CA VAL A 328 8.05 -7.82 -12.75
C VAL A 328 7.26 -7.34 -13.98
N ALA A 329 7.87 -7.34 -15.17
CA ALA A 329 7.16 -7.09 -16.42
C ALA A 329 6.51 -8.36 -17.03
N GLU A 330 6.79 -9.54 -16.46
CA GLU A 330 6.28 -10.86 -16.88
C GLU A 330 5.40 -11.55 -15.82
N LEU A 331 4.82 -10.78 -14.87
CA LEU A 331 3.77 -11.21 -13.93
C LEU A 331 2.53 -10.30 -14.02
#